data_AF-A0A6B1F1S0-F1
#
_entry.id   AF-A0A6B1F1S0-F1
#
_cell.length_a   1.000
_cell.length_b   1.000
_cell.length_c   1.000
_cell.angle_alpha   90.00
_cell.angle_beta   90.00
_cell.angle_gamma   90.00
#
_symmetry.space_group_name_H-M   'P 1'
#
loop_
_entity.id
_entity.type
_entity.pdbx_description
1 polymer ?
#
loop_
_entity_poly.entity_id
_entity_poly.type
_entity_poly.pdbx_seq_one_letter_code
_entity_poly.pdbx_strand_id
1 'polypeptide(L)'
;TSSISITRLGAKTDRPERFMGFHFMNPVPQMKLVELVRGIATGDMIYEELKKVVKTLGKTHTSSEDFPGFIVNRILMPMINEAIYALYEGVGNVESIDKSMKLGANHPMGPLELADFIGLDTCQSIMEVLHNGLGDTKYLPCPLLKKYVEAKWLGKKKMRGFYDYHFDPKQPTR
;
A
#
# COMPACT_ATOMS: atom_id res chain seq x y z
N THR A 1 3.84 9.41 6.35
CA THR A 1 4.48 8.09 6.52
C THR A 1 3.46 7.02 6.25
N SER A 2 3.87 5.81 5.84
CA SER A 2 2.97 4.67 5.56
C SER A 2 3.22 3.46 6.47
N SER A 3 4.24 3.54 7.34
CA SER A 3 4.78 2.38 8.08
C SER A 3 5.27 2.68 9.49
N ILE A 4 5.32 3.96 9.90
CA ILE A 4 5.84 4.35 11.22
C ILE A 4 4.68 4.77 12.12
N SER A 5 4.65 4.24 13.34
CA SER A 5 3.63 4.59 14.34
C SER A 5 3.60 6.09 14.64
N ILE A 6 2.40 6.66 14.52
CA ILE A 6 2.13 8.07 14.83
C ILE A 6 2.26 8.33 16.33
N THR A 7 1.81 7.40 17.17
CA THR A 7 1.97 7.45 18.62
C THR A 7 3.44 7.51 19.01
N ARG A 8 4.28 6.65 18.41
CA ARG A 8 5.73 6.63 18.67
C ARG A 8 6.40 7.94 18.26
N LEU A 9 5.96 8.54 17.16
CA LEU A 9 6.49 9.84 16.71
C LEU A 9 6.00 10.98 17.61
N GLY A 10 4.71 11.02 17.95
CA GLY A 10 4.12 12.04 18.80
C GLY A 10 4.71 12.06 20.21
N ALA A 11 5.00 10.89 20.78
CA ALA A 11 5.64 10.75 22.10
C ALA A 11 7.04 11.38 22.20
N LYS A 12 7.68 11.70 21.08
CA LYS A 12 8.98 12.40 21.03
C LYS A 12 8.85 13.92 20.93
N THR A 13 7.63 14.45 20.99
CA THR A 13 7.35 15.89 20.90
C THR A 13 6.85 16.42 22.25
N ASP A 14 6.98 17.73 22.48
CA ASP A 14 6.47 18.38 23.69
C ASP A 14 4.94 18.55 23.70
N ARG A 15 4.27 18.27 22.57
CA ARG A 15 2.82 18.47 22.35
C ARG A 15 2.21 17.31 21.56
N PRO A 16 2.22 16.08 22.10
CA PRO A 16 1.73 14.90 21.40
C PRO A 16 0.26 15.00 20.99
N GLU A 17 -0.54 15.80 21.69
CA GLU A 17 -1.94 16.09 21.37
C GLU A 17 -2.15 16.89 20.09
N ARG A 18 -1.11 17.60 19.63
CA ARG A 18 -1.09 18.31 18.35
C ARG A 18 -0.37 17.55 17.24
N PHE A 19 0.03 16.31 17.50
CA PHE A 19 0.72 15.45 16.53
C PHE A 19 -0.25 14.48 15.88
N MET A 20 -0.20 14.35 14.56
CA MET A 20 -1.11 13.51 13.79
C MET A 20 -0.49 13.08 12.46
N GLY A 21 -0.87 11.88 11.99
CA GLY A 21 -0.48 11.39 10.67
C GLY A 21 -1.35 11.98 9.56
N PHE A 22 -0.69 12.35 8.48
CA PHE A 22 -1.30 12.91 7.27
C PHE A 22 -0.82 12.12 6.04
N HIS A 23 -1.56 11.08 5.68
CA HIS A 23 -1.11 10.09 4.69
C HIS A 23 -1.80 10.26 3.34
N PHE A 24 -1.02 10.67 2.34
CA PHE A 24 -1.47 10.84 0.95
C PHE A 24 -1.21 9.59 0.12
N MET A 25 -2.06 9.39 -0.89
CA MET A 25 -1.91 8.33 -1.88
C MET A 25 -1.18 8.84 -3.13
N ASN A 26 -0.29 8.03 -3.71
CA ASN A 26 0.47 8.37 -4.92
C ASN A 26 -0.31 7.98 -6.20
N PRO A 27 -0.34 8.81 -7.27
CA PRO A 27 0.16 10.18 -7.37
C PRO A 27 -0.69 11.20 -6.61
N VAL A 28 -0.05 12.00 -5.74
CA VAL A 28 -0.73 12.92 -4.82
C VAL A 28 -1.69 13.92 -5.51
N PRO A 29 -1.35 14.52 -6.66
CA PRO A 29 -2.28 15.45 -7.33
C PRO A 29 -3.56 14.78 -7.85
N GLN A 30 -3.48 13.50 -8.25
CA GLN A 30 -4.59 12.79 -8.88
C GLN A 30 -5.46 12.06 -7.84
N MET A 31 -4.85 11.54 -6.79
CA MET A 31 -5.57 10.80 -5.75
C MET A 31 -6.38 11.72 -4.86
N LYS A 32 -7.64 11.38 -4.65
CA LYS A 32 -8.61 12.21 -3.91
C LYS A 32 -8.58 11.99 -2.41
N LEU A 33 -7.98 10.90 -1.93
CA LEU A 33 -8.03 10.49 -0.53
C LEU A 33 -6.80 10.94 0.26
N VAL A 34 -7.05 11.36 1.50
CA VAL A 34 -6.05 11.47 2.57
C VAL A 34 -6.52 10.66 3.77
N GLU A 35 -5.65 9.81 4.29
CA GLU A 35 -5.87 9.14 5.57
C GLU A 35 -5.36 10.04 6.71
N LEU A 36 -6.28 10.41 7.59
CA LEU A 36 -6.05 11.14 8.83
C LEU A 36 -5.80 10.13 9.95
N VAL A 37 -4.56 10.01 10.42
CA VAL A 37 -4.16 8.95 11.35
C VAL A 37 -3.95 9.49 12.76
N ARG A 38 -4.76 9.04 13.71
CA ARG A 38 -4.70 9.45 15.11
C ARG A 38 -3.74 8.56 15.89
N GLY A 39 -2.76 9.17 16.55
CA GLY A 39 -2.03 8.52 17.63
C GLY A 39 -2.84 8.54 18.93
N ILE A 40 -2.43 7.75 19.92
CA ILE A 40 -3.20 7.60 21.18
C ILE A 40 -3.46 8.92 21.91
N ALA A 41 -2.56 9.90 21.76
CA ALA A 41 -2.65 11.20 22.41
C ALA A 41 -3.29 12.28 21.53
N THR A 42 -3.52 12.02 20.23
CA THR A 42 -3.99 13.02 19.26
C THR A 42 -5.35 13.61 19.67
N GLY A 43 -5.37 14.92 19.91
CA GLY A 43 -6.56 15.64 20.35
C GLY A 43 -7.59 15.86 19.23
N ASP A 44 -8.86 15.99 19.60
CA ASP A 44 -9.94 16.24 18.63
C ASP A 44 -9.80 17.61 17.94
N MET A 45 -9.19 18.58 18.60
CA MET A 45 -8.96 19.91 18.04
C MET A 45 -8.10 19.86 16.78
N ILE A 46 -6.94 19.17 16.83
CA ILE A 46 -6.05 19.06 15.67
C ILE A 46 -6.69 18.22 14.55
N TYR A 47 -7.48 17.22 14.91
CA TYR A 47 -8.24 16.40 13.96
C TYR A 47 -9.24 17.26 13.15
N GLU A 48 -10.03 18.10 13.81
CA GLU A 48 -10.99 18.99 13.15
C GLU A 48 -10.30 20.11 12.35
N GLU A 49 -9.14 20.60 12.77
CA GLU A 49 -8.32 21.52 11.99
C GLU A 49 -7.81 20.87 10.69
N LEU A 50 -7.26 19.66 10.77
CA LEU A 50 -6.71 18.97 9.61
C LEU A 50 -7.79 18.53 8.62
N LYS A 51 -9.01 18.23 9.07
CA LYS A 51 -10.16 18.04 8.16
C LYS A 51 -10.42 19.26 7.28
N LYS A 52 -10.30 20.47 7.84
CA LYS A 52 -10.45 21.71 7.07
C LYS A 52 -9.33 21.85 6.04
N VAL A 53 -8.09 21.48 6.41
CA VAL A 53 -6.96 21.46 5.47
C VAL A 53 -7.19 20.47 4.33
N VAL A 54 -7.67 19.25 4.60
CA VAL A 54 -7.99 18.29 3.53
C VAL A 54 -9.03 18.87 2.56
N LYS A 55 -10.05 19.56 3.09
CA LYS A 55 -11.07 20.23 2.28
C LYS A 55 -10.49 21.36 1.42
N THR A 56 -9.59 22.19 1.95
CA THR A 56 -8.96 23.27 1.16
C THR A 56 -8.06 22.71 0.06
N LEU A 57 -7.50 21.52 0.25
CA LEU A 57 -6.76 20.79 -0.79
C LEU A 57 -7.66 20.14 -1.86
N GLY A 58 -8.99 20.27 -1.76
CA GLY A 58 -9.94 19.63 -2.68
C GLY A 58 -9.96 18.10 -2.58
N LYS A 59 -9.59 17.56 -1.41
CA LYS A 59 -9.51 16.13 -1.14
C LYS A 59 -10.59 15.67 -0.16
N THR A 60 -10.70 14.36 -0.01
CA THR A 60 -11.58 13.68 0.95
C THR A 60 -10.72 13.04 2.03
N HIS A 61 -11.14 13.14 3.29
CA HIS A 61 -10.46 12.48 4.41
C HIS A 61 -11.16 11.19 4.84
N THR A 62 -10.37 10.27 5.42
CA THR A 62 -10.85 9.14 6.22
C THR A 62 -10.09 9.11 7.54
N SER A 63 -10.70 8.59 8.61
CA SER A 63 -10.05 8.50 9.93
C SER A 63 -9.51 7.10 10.17
N SER A 64 -8.24 6.99 10.54
CA SER A 64 -7.60 5.74 10.96
C SER A 64 -7.01 5.91 12.35
N GLU A 65 -7.09 4.85 13.15
CA GLU A 65 -6.26 4.73 14.34
C GLU A 65 -4.82 4.31 13.97
N ASP A 66 -3.87 4.55 14.87
CA ASP A 66 -2.46 4.22 14.69
C ASP A 66 -2.19 2.72 14.78
N PHE A 67 -2.49 2.02 13.69
CA PHE A 67 -2.17 0.60 13.49
C PHE A 67 -1.24 0.39 12.29
N PRO A 68 -0.47 -0.71 12.26
CA PRO A 68 0.36 -1.06 11.10
C PRO A 68 -0.45 -1.05 9.79
N GLY A 69 -0.03 -0.20 8.85
CA GLY A 69 -0.63 -0.05 7.52
C GLY A 69 -1.93 0.75 7.46
N PHE A 70 -2.39 1.35 8.56
CA PHE A 70 -3.62 2.16 8.63
C PHE A 70 -4.82 1.40 8.03
N ILE A 71 -5.64 2.02 7.16
CA ILE A 71 -6.77 1.34 6.52
C ILE A 71 -6.34 0.77 5.16
N VAL A 72 -5.88 1.64 4.25
CA VAL A 72 -5.66 1.26 2.85
C VAL A 72 -4.60 0.16 2.73
N ASN A 73 -3.41 0.35 3.32
CA ASN A 73 -2.33 -0.63 3.15
C ASN A 73 -2.60 -1.93 3.92
N ARG A 74 -3.32 -1.87 5.04
CA ARG A 74 -3.72 -3.07 5.80
C ARG A 74 -4.65 -4.00 5.02
N ILE A 75 -5.41 -3.46 4.06
CA ILE A 75 -6.32 -4.24 3.20
C ILE A 75 -5.67 -4.54 1.86
N LEU A 76 -5.09 -3.52 1.21
CA LEU A 76 -4.59 -3.61 -0.16
C LEU A 76 -3.37 -4.54 -0.27
N MET A 77 -2.41 -4.43 0.65
CA MET A 77 -1.17 -5.20 0.53
C MET A 77 -1.40 -6.71 0.70
N PRO A 78 -2.20 -7.19 1.67
CA PRO A 78 -2.57 -8.60 1.72
C PRO A 78 -3.31 -9.08 0.47
N MET A 79 -4.22 -8.27 -0.10
CA MET A 79 -4.91 -8.63 -1.35
C MET A 79 -3.93 -8.80 -2.52
N ILE A 80 -2.96 -7.90 -2.66
CA ILE A 80 -1.90 -8.03 -3.66
C ILE A 80 -1.04 -9.26 -3.37
N ASN A 81 -0.62 -9.46 -2.12
CA ASN A 81 0.20 -10.59 -1.74
C ASN A 81 -0.50 -11.93 -2.00
N GLU A 82 -1.82 -11.99 -1.82
CA GLU A 82 -2.65 -13.15 -2.16
C GLU A 82 -2.65 -13.42 -3.67
N ALA A 83 -2.75 -12.39 -4.51
CA ALA A 83 -2.63 -12.56 -5.96
C ALA A 83 -1.24 -13.10 -6.36
N ILE A 84 -0.20 -12.73 -5.62
CA ILE A 84 1.16 -13.27 -5.84
C ILE A 84 1.24 -14.73 -5.38
N TYR A 85 0.55 -15.12 -4.29
CA TYR A 85 0.43 -16.54 -3.91
C TYR A 85 -0.33 -17.35 -4.95
N ALA A 86 -1.45 -16.86 -5.48
CA ALA A 86 -2.18 -17.51 -6.56
C ALA A 86 -1.30 -17.77 -7.80
N LEU A 87 -0.43 -16.82 -8.14
CA LEU A 87 0.58 -17.02 -9.19
C LEU A 87 1.65 -18.04 -8.77
N TYR A 88 2.18 -17.92 -7.56
CA TYR A 88 3.25 -18.77 -7.03
C TYR A 88 2.85 -20.24 -6.95
N GLU A 89 1.60 -20.52 -6.61
CA GLU A 89 1.01 -21.85 -6.47
C GLU A 89 0.45 -22.40 -7.80
N GLY A 90 0.50 -21.60 -8.87
CA GLY A 90 0.10 -22.04 -10.21
C GLY A 90 -1.42 -22.05 -10.45
N VAL A 91 -2.21 -21.31 -9.67
CA VAL A 91 -3.66 -21.17 -9.85
C VAL A 91 -3.99 -20.50 -11.19
N GLY A 92 -3.15 -19.56 -11.61
CA GLY A 92 -3.27 -18.89 -12.91
C GLY A 92 -1.99 -18.16 -13.29
N ASN A 93 -1.88 -17.80 -14.58
CA ASN A 93 -0.79 -16.96 -15.08
C ASN A 93 -1.05 -15.46 -14.78
N VAL A 94 -0.04 -14.63 -15.01
CA VAL A 94 -0.08 -13.19 -14.71
C VAL A 94 -1.29 -12.51 -15.36
N GLU A 95 -1.52 -12.76 -16.66
CA GLU A 95 -2.61 -12.14 -17.40
C GLU A 95 -3.99 -12.57 -16.89
N SER A 96 -4.18 -13.85 -16.59
CA SER A 96 -5.46 -14.41 -16.15
C SER A 96 -5.84 -13.92 -14.77
N ILE A 97 -4.88 -13.80 -13.84
CA ILE A 97 -5.11 -13.25 -12.50
C ILE A 97 -5.55 -11.80 -12.60
N ASP A 98 -4.80 -10.98 -13.35
CA ASP A 98 -5.13 -9.57 -13.51
C ASP A 98 -6.46 -9.36 -14.25
N LYS A 99 -6.72 -10.13 -15.31
CA LYS A 99 -7.97 -10.07 -16.05
C LYS A 99 -9.16 -10.48 -15.20
N SER A 100 -9.02 -11.52 -14.37
CA SER A 100 -10.06 -11.96 -13.44
C SER A 100 -10.43 -10.88 -12.44
N MET A 101 -9.44 -10.20 -11.86
CA MET A 101 -9.73 -9.12 -10.90
C MET A 101 -10.26 -7.86 -11.57
N LYS A 102 -9.80 -7.55 -12.78
CA LYS A 102 -10.30 -6.39 -13.54
C LYS A 102 -11.75 -6.58 -13.99
N LEU A 103 -12.06 -7.72 -14.60
CA LEU A 103 -13.38 -7.95 -15.21
C LEU A 103 -14.37 -8.62 -14.26
N GLY A 104 -13.91 -9.52 -13.40
CA GLY A 104 -14.75 -10.25 -12.45
C GLY A 104 -15.02 -9.47 -11.16
N ALA A 105 -13.98 -8.88 -10.56
CA ALA A 105 -14.11 -8.07 -9.34
C ALA A 105 -14.27 -6.55 -9.63
N ASN A 106 -14.29 -6.16 -10.91
CA ASN A 106 -14.44 -4.77 -11.36
C ASN A 106 -13.37 -3.81 -10.82
N HIS A 107 -12.13 -4.29 -10.63
CA HIS A 107 -11.02 -3.43 -10.26
C HIS A 107 -10.52 -2.64 -11.48
N PRO A 108 -10.11 -1.37 -11.33
CA PRO A 108 -9.59 -0.58 -12.45
C PRO A 108 -8.26 -1.12 -13.01
N MET A 109 -7.51 -1.84 -12.17
CA MET A 109 -6.20 -2.41 -12.47
C MET A 109 -6.07 -3.76 -11.79
N GLY A 110 -5.39 -4.70 -12.45
CA GLY A 110 -5.14 -6.01 -11.87
C GLY A 110 -4.14 -5.92 -10.72
N PRO A 111 -4.20 -6.82 -9.72
CA PRO A 111 -3.34 -6.74 -8.55
C PRO A 111 -1.84 -6.87 -8.86
N LEU A 112 -1.44 -7.66 -9.87
CA LEU A 112 -0.04 -7.85 -10.23
C LEU A 112 0.50 -6.62 -11.00
N GLU A 113 -0.29 -6.09 -11.94
CA GLU A 113 -0.01 -4.80 -12.59
C GLU A 113 0.08 -3.66 -11.56
N LEU A 114 -0.84 -3.64 -10.58
CA LEU A 114 -0.84 -2.64 -9.52
C LEU A 114 0.41 -2.77 -8.63
N ALA A 115 0.82 -3.99 -8.30
CA ALA A 115 2.07 -4.23 -7.57
C ALA A 115 3.28 -3.67 -8.32
N ASP A 116 3.37 -3.92 -9.64
CA ASP A 116 4.45 -3.38 -10.47
C ASP A 116 4.42 -1.84 -10.55
N PHE A 117 3.23 -1.23 -10.50
CA PHE A 117 3.08 0.22 -10.48
C PHE A 117 3.50 0.84 -9.14
N ILE A 118 3.17 0.19 -8.02
CA ILE A 118 3.58 0.59 -6.67
C ILE A 118 5.10 0.38 -6.47
N GLY A 119 5.63 -0.70 -7.05
CA GLY A 119 6.99 -1.17 -6.86
C GLY A 119 7.05 -2.34 -5.89
N LEU A 120 7.64 -3.45 -6.32
CA LEU A 120 7.61 -4.72 -5.57
C LEU A 120 8.39 -4.67 -4.25
N ASP A 121 9.46 -3.87 -4.19
CA ASP A 121 10.19 -3.59 -2.94
C ASP A 121 9.34 -2.80 -1.93
N THR A 122 8.54 -1.85 -2.41
CA THR A 122 7.58 -1.15 -1.56
C THR A 122 6.52 -2.11 -1.03
N CYS A 123 5.96 -2.97 -1.89
CA CYS A 123 4.98 -3.98 -1.49
C CYS A 123 5.57 -4.93 -0.43
N GLN A 124 6.79 -5.45 -0.65
CA GLN A 124 7.48 -6.30 0.32
C GLN A 124 7.69 -5.57 1.65
N SER A 125 8.20 -4.34 1.62
CA SER A 125 8.47 -3.57 2.83
C SER A 125 7.20 -3.32 3.65
N ILE A 126 6.07 -3.04 3.01
CA ILE A 126 4.81 -2.84 3.73
C ILE A 126 4.30 -4.17 4.32
N MET A 127 4.42 -5.29 3.60
CA MET A 127 4.08 -6.61 4.16
C MET A 127 4.95 -6.95 5.38
N GLU A 128 6.24 -6.65 5.36
CA GLU A 128 7.13 -6.83 6.52
C GLU A 128 6.72 -5.94 7.70
N VAL A 129 6.30 -4.70 7.45
CA VAL A 129 5.76 -3.79 8.48
C VAL A 129 4.48 -4.36 9.08
N LEU A 130 3.56 -4.87 8.26
CA LEU A 130 2.33 -5.50 8.74
C LEU A 130 2.66 -6.74 9.58
N HIS A 131 3.52 -7.63 9.09
CA HIS A 131 3.94 -8.82 9.81
C HIS A 131 4.58 -8.49 11.16
N ASN A 132 5.57 -7.61 11.19
CA ASN A 132 6.28 -7.26 12.42
C ASN A 132 5.38 -6.50 13.40
N GLY A 133 4.47 -5.66 12.90
CA GLY A 133 3.57 -4.88 13.74
C GLY A 133 2.40 -5.68 14.33
N LEU A 134 2.05 -6.82 13.74
CA LEU A 134 0.88 -7.62 14.13
C LEU A 134 1.23 -8.99 14.68
N GLY A 135 2.43 -9.50 14.37
CA GLY A 135 2.90 -10.81 14.82
C GLY A 135 2.15 -12.00 14.21
N ASP A 136 1.46 -11.80 13.08
CA ASP A 136 0.60 -12.82 12.45
C ASP A 136 1.17 -13.25 11.09
N THR A 137 1.35 -14.56 10.93
CA THR A 137 1.86 -15.20 9.71
C THR A 137 1.03 -14.91 8.46
N LYS A 138 -0.24 -14.53 8.60
CA LYS A 138 -1.09 -14.03 7.51
C LYS A 138 -0.41 -12.92 6.70
N TYR A 139 0.45 -12.12 7.34
CA TYR A 139 1.10 -10.97 6.72
C TYR A 139 2.52 -11.28 6.21
N LEU A 140 2.90 -12.55 6.11
CA LEU A 140 4.20 -12.92 5.53
C LEU A 140 4.25 -12.53 4.04
N PRO A 141 5.29 -11.80 3.58
CA PRO A 141 5.49 -11.54 2.17
C PRO A 141 5.69 -12.86 1.41
N CYS A 142 5.00 -13.02 0.29
CA CYS A 142 5.09 -14.21 -0.55
C CYS A 142 6.55 -14.51 -0.95
N PRO A 143 7.02 -15.77 -0.91
CA PRO A 143 8.38 -16.12 -1.32
C PRO A 143 8.72 -15.67 -2.75
N LEU A 144 7.75 -15.69 -3.67
CA LEU A 144 7.93 -15.20 -5.03
C LEU A 144 8.23 -13.69 -5.07
N LEU A 145 7.50 -12.90 -4.26
CA LEU A 145 7.73 -11.46 -4.14
C LEU A 145 9.16 -11.17 -3.66
N LYS A 146 9.63 -11.87 -2.62
CA LYS A 146 10.99 -11.73 -2.11
C LYS A 146 12.05 -12.01 -3.19
N LYS A 147 11.88 -13.10 -3.95
CA LYS A 147 12.78 -13.44 -5.06
C LYS A 147 12.80 -12.38 -6.15
N TYR A 148 11.65 -11.78 -6.47
CA TYR A 148 11.57 -10.69 -7.47
C TYR A 148 12.33 -9.45 -7.00
N VAL A 149 12.17 -9.08 -5.73
CA VAL A 149 12.89 -7.95 -5.13
C VAL A 149 14.39 -8.19 -5.04
N GLU A 150 14.82 -9.39 -4.65
CA GLU A 150 16.23 -9.81 -4.65
C GLU A 150 16.83 -9.73 -6.05
N ALA A 151 16.09 -10.17 -7.07
CA ALA A 151 16.47 -10.08 -8.48
C ALA A 151 16.39 -8.67 -9.09
N LYS A 152 16.00 -7.65 -8.31
CA LYS A 152 15.79 -6.25 -8.75
C LYS A 152 14.72 -6.08 -9.84
N TRP A 153 13.77 -7.01 -9.92
CA TRP A 153 12.58 -6.88 -10.74
C TRP A 153 11.56 -6.09 -9.92
N LEU A 154 11.67 -4.76 -9.94
CA LEU A 154 10.93 -3.88 -9.03
C LEU A 154 9.67 -3.28 -9.68
N GLY A 155 9.18 -3.88 -10.76
CA GLY A 155 8.04 -3.39 -11.51
C GLY A 155 8.40 -2.29 -12.50
N LYS A 156 7.45 -1.39 -12.74
CA LYS A 156 7.53 -0.37 -13.80
C LYS A 156 8.76 0.52 -13.68
N LYS A 157 9.20 0.84 -12.45
CA LYS A 157 10.38 1.70 -12.20
C LYS A 157 11.73 1.08 -12.62
N LYS A 158 11.76 -0.24 -12.83
CA LYS A 158 12.91 -0.97 -13.39
C LYS A 158 12.58 -1.64 -14.72
N MET A 159 11.46 -1.22 -15.33
CA MET A 159 10.93 -1.76 -16.59
C MET A 159 10.68 -3.28 -16.57
N ARG A 160 10.67 -3.91 -15.39
CA ARG A 160 10.51 -5.36 -15.23
C ARG A 160 10.03 -5.73 -13.83
N GLY A 161 8.97 -6.53 -13.77
CA GLY A 161 8.35 -7.08 -12.57
C GLY A 161 7.56 -8.33 -12.92
N PHE A 162 6.25 -8.36 -12.60
CA PHE A 162 5.33 -9.36 -13.16
C PHE A 162 5.14 -9.17 -14.67
N TYR A 163 5.23 -7.93 -15.14
CA TYR A 163 5.28 -7.58 -16.56
C TYR A 163 6.66 -7.08 -16.97
N ASP A 164 7.03 -7.30 -18.23
CA ASP A 164 8.13 -6.64 -18.92
C ASP A 164 7.59 -5.40 -19.65
N TYR A 165 8.08 -4.24 -19.24
CA TYR A 165 7.63 -2.94 -19.73
C TYR A 165 8.50 -2.39 -20.86
N HIS A 166 9.54 -3.11 -21.30
CA HIS A 166 10.31 -2.72 -22.48
C HIS A 166 9.52 -2.89 -23.79
N PHE A 167 8.44 -3.67 -23.76
CA PHE A 167 7.55 -3.90 -24.89
C PHE A 167 6.28 -3.06 -24.79
N ASP A 168 5.70 -2.75 -25.94
CA ASP A 168 4.36 -2.14 -26.06
C ASP A 168 3.51 -2.99 -27.04
N PRO A 169 2.46 -3.69 -26.58
CA PRO A 169 2.02 -3.77 -25.19
C PRO A 169 3.02 -4.52 -24.29
N LYS A 170 3.05 -4.14 -23.01
CA LYS A 170 3.81 -4.85 -21.96
C LYS A 170 3.48 -6.35 -21.99
N GLN A 171 4.47 -7.19 -21.71
CA GLN A 171 4.31 -8.66 -21.79
C GLN A 171 4.40 -9.31 -20.40
N PRO A 172 3.61 -10.35 -20.09
CA PRO A 172 3.74 -11.06 -18.82
C PRO A 172 5.08 -11.80 -18.76
N THR A 173 5.73 -11.81 -17.58
CA THR A 173 7.02 -12.50 -17.37
C THR A 173 6.85 -13.99 -17.02
N ARG A 174 5.62 -14.43 -16.75
CA ARG A 174 5.21 -15.79 -16.39
C ARG A 174 3.81 -16.11 -16.88
#